data_AF-A0A5K0YEG6-F1
#
_entry.id   AF-A0A5K0YEG6-F1
#
_cell.length_a   1.000
_cell.length_b   1.000
_cell.length_c   1.000
_cell.angle_alpha   90.00
_cell.angle_beta   90.00
_cell.angle_gamma   90.00
#
_symmetry.space_group_name_H-M   'P 1'
#
loop_
_entity.id
_entity.type
_entity.pdbx_description
1 polymer ?
#
loop_
_entity_poly.entity_id
_entity_poly.type
_entity_poly.pdbx_seq_one_letter_code
_entity_poly.pdbx_strand_id
1 'polypeptide(L)'
;AHHAKVICEKKLCLDVPTRWNSTFLMFDVALQYKEAFSRFQELDHHYHLRLTKDKWKKATIIHNSLKIFYDTTNVISIVKHPTSNIFFKEFCDIIMEIEKICSSLDICFSNMTMRMKTKFDKY
;
A
#
# COMPACT_ATOMS: atom_id res chain seq x y z
N ALA A 1 11.03 -13.39 -29.18
CA ALA A 1 10.21 -13.19 -27.97
C ALA A 1 10.43 -11.77 -27.47
N HIS A 2 9.38 -10.95 -27.34
CA HIS A 2 9.52 -9.62 -26.72
C HIS A 2 9.58 -9.81 -25.20
N HIS A 3 10.74 -9.55 -24.60
CA HIS A 3 10.92 -9.54 -23.16
C HIS A 3 10.30 -8.25 -22.58
N ALA A 4 9.52 -8.35 -21.50
CA ALA A 4 9.10 -7.17 -20.75
C ALA A 4 10.34 -6.59 -20.05
N LYS A 5 10.68 -5.33 -20.34
CA LYS A 5 11.82 -4.67 -19.70
C LYS A 5 11.42 -4.24 -18.30
N VAL A 6 11.94 -4.94 -17.28
CA VAL A 6 11.81 -4.51 -15.89
C VAL A 6 13.08 -3.78 -15.49
N ILE A 7 12.92 -2.54 -15.00
CA ILE A 7 14.04 -1.71 -14.52
C ILE A 7 14.19 -1.85 -12.99
N CYS A 8 13.23 -2.49 -12.32
CA CYS A 8 13.26 -2.73 -10.87
C CYS A 8 14.22 -3.87 -10.52
N GLU A 9 15.20 -3.60 -9.65
CA GLU A 9 16.13 -4.60 -9.11
C GLU A 9 15.69 -5.15 -7.73
N LYS A 10 14.58 -4.63 -7.18
CA LYS A 10 14.07 -5.06 -5.88
C LYS A 10 13.53 -6.49 -5.97
N LYS A 11 13.78 -7.30 -4.95
CA LYS A 11 13.19 -8.64 -4.82
C LYS A 11 11.72 -8.54 -4.43
N LEU A 12 10.87 -9.37 -5.03
CA LEU A 12 9.50 -9.58 -4.54
C LEU A 12 9.56 -10.08 -3.10
N CYS A 13 8.69 -9.54 -2.25
CA CYS A 13 8.54 -9.93 -0.86
C CYS A 13 7.08 -10.32 -0.59
N LEU A 14 6.88 -11.22 0.35
CA LEU A 14 5.55 -11.62 0.81
C LEU A 14 5.06 -10.69 1.91
N ASP A 15 3.75 -10.53 2.01
CA ASP A 15 3.14 -9.83 3.12
C ASP A 15 3.16 -10.67 4.41
N VAL A 16 3.09 -9.97 5.54
CA VAL A 16 2.83 -10.52 6.86
C VAL A 16 1.48 -9.93 7.30
N PRO A 17 0.42 -10.75 7.42
CA PRO A 17 -0.96 -10.26 7.59
C PRO A 17 -1.19 -9.32 8.78
N THR A 18 -0.36 -9.40 9.80
CA THR A 18 -0.44 -8.57 11.02
C THR A 18 0.39 -7.28 10.94
N ARG A 19 1.15 -7.06 9.86
CA ARG A 19 2.08 -5.94 9.72
C ARG A 19 1.83 -5.19 8.41
N TRP A 20 1.07 -4.11 8.50
CA TRP A 20 0.73 -3.27 7.36
C TRP A 20 1.98 -2.69 6.62
N ASN A 21 3.12 -2.51 7.30
CA ASN A 21 4.43 -2.20 6.68
C ASN A 21 4.86 -3.25 5.65
N SER A 22 4.69 -4.53 5.95
CA SER A 22 5.05 -5.62 5.02
C SER A 22 4.11 -5.67 3.82
N THR A 23 2.81 -5.42 4.03
CA THR A 23 1.83 -5.29 2.96
C THR A 23 2.17 -4.12 2.04
N PHE A 24 2.57 -2.98 2.61
CA PHE A 24 3.05 -1.83 1.84
C PHE A 24 4.25 -2.19 0.97
N LEU A 25 5.30 -2.80 1.56
CA LEU A 25 6.51 -3.18 0.83
C LEU A 25 6.24 -4.20 -0.29
N MET A 26 5.35 -5.18 -0.03
CA MET A 26 4.91 -6.13 -1.06
C MET A 26 4.29 -5.37 -2.25
N PHE A 27 3.38 -4.43 -2.00
CA PHE A 27 2.76 -3.65 -3.08
C PHE A 27 3.75 -2.70 -3.77
N ASP A 28 4.65 -2.05 -3.02
CA ASP A 28 5.68 -1.14 -3.58
C ASP A 28 6.52 -1.86 -4.63
N VAL A 29 6.92 -3.10 -4.36
CA VAL A 29 7.65 -3.91 -5.34
C VAL A 29 6.71 -4.45 -6.41
N ALA A 30 5.59 -5.09 -6.05
CA ALA A 30 4.71 -5.75 -7.01
C ALA A 30 4.17 -4.80 -8.10
N LEU A 31 3.88 -3.54 -7.75
CA LEU A 31 3.44 -2.52 -8.71
C LEU A 31 4.51 -2.18 -9.75
N GLN A 32 5.79 -2.22 -9.39
CA GLN A 32 6.90 -2.01 -10.33
C GLN A 32 7.06 -3.19 -11.31
N TYR A 33 6.62 -4.39 -10.92
CA TYR A 33 6.63 -5.58 -11.76
C TYR A 33 5.31 -5.81 -12.52
N LYS A 34 4.40 -4.83 -12.54
CA LYS A 34 3.07 -4.97 -13.17
C LYS A 34 3.12 -5.50 -14.62
N GLU A 35 4.04 -5.00 -15.43
CA GLU A 35 4.21 -5.45 -16.82
C GLU A 35 4.74 -6.88 -16.90
N ALA A 36 5.70 -7.24 -16.03
CA ALA A 36 6.21 -8.60 -15.94
C ALA A 36 5.13 -9.60 -15.51
N PHE A 37 4.32 -9.26 -14.51
CA PHE A 37 3.17 -10.09 -14.09
C PHE A 37 2.13 -10.23 -15.21
N SER A 38 1.88 -9.16 -15.95
CA SER A 38 0.95 -9.19 -17.09
C SER A 38 1.47 -10.11 -18.20
N ARG A 39 2.77 -10.03 -18.51
CA ARG A 39 3.43 -10.91 -19.49
C ARG A 39 3.51 -12.36 -19.01
N PHE A 40 3.76 -12.57 -17.73
CA PHE A 40 3.80 -13.91 -17.14
C PHE A 40 2.45 -14.62 -17.28
N GLN A 41 1.34 -13.89 -17.07
CA GLN A 41 -0.02 -14.40 -17.29
C GLN A 41 -0.30 -14.78 -18.76
N GLU A 42 0.38 -14.17 -19.74
CA GLU A 42 0.25 -14.55 -21.15
C GLU A 42 1.05 -15.81 -21.50
N LEU A 43 2.15 -16.07 -20.79
CA LEU A 43 3.11 -17.14 -21.10
C LEU A 43 2.83 -18.43 -20.33
N ASP A 44 2.35 -18.33 -19.09
CA ASP A 44 2.09 -19.48 -18.24
C ASP A 44 0.59 -19.81 -18.22
N HIS A 45 0.21 -20.87 -18.94
CA HIS A 45 -1.16 -21.37 -18.99
C HIS A 45 -1.67 -21.93 -17.64
N HIS A 46 -0.77 -22.23 -16.70
CA HIS A 46 -1.10 -22.66 -15.34
C HIS A 46 -1.21 -21.48 -14.36
N TYR A 47 -0.89 -20.25 -14.79
CA TYR A 47 -1.07 -19.05 -13.98
C TYR A 47 -2.54 -18.63 -13.93
N HIS A 48 -3.28 -19.24 -13.01
CA HIS A 48 -4.72 -18.99 -12.84
C HIS A 48 -5.03 -17.63 -12.19
N LEU A 49 -4.01 -16.90 -11.72
CA LEU A 49 -4.20 -15.63 -11.03
C LEU A 49 -4.44 -14.49 -12.04
N ARG A 50 -5.70 -14.26 -12.41
CA ARG A 50 -6.05 -13.16 -13.33
C ARG A 50 -5.92 -11.80 -12.64
N LEU A 51 -4.84 -11.07 -12.95
CA LEU A 51 -4.58 -9.70 -12.48
C LEU A 51 -5.19 -8.69 -13.45
N THR A 52 -6.45 -8.32 -13.22
CA THR A 52 -7.18 -7.38 -14.08
C THR A 52 -6.74 -5.94 -13.85
N LYS A 53 -7.09 -5.05 -14.79
CA LYS A 53 -6.89 -3.60 -14.64
C LYS A 53 -7.51 -3.06 -13.33
N ASP A 54 -8.68 -3.59 -12.94
CA ASP A 54 -9.35 -3.25 -11.69
C ASP A 54 -8.56 -3.69 -10.44
N LYS A 55 -8.01 -4.91 -10.44
CA LYS A 55 -7.15 -5.39 -9.34
C LYS A 55 -5.89 -4.54 -9.19
N TRP A 56 -5.26 -4.16 -10.31
CA TRP A 56 -4.12 -3.25 -10.28
C TRP A 56 -4.50 -1.86 -9.75
N LYS A 57 -5.64 -1.31 -10.16
CA LYS A 57 -6.16 -0.05 -9.63
C LYS A 57 -6.37 -0.12 -8.12
N LYS A 58 -6.99 -1.21 -7.63
CA LYS A 58 -7.18 -1.47 -6.20
C LYS A 58 -5.86 -1.59 -5.46
N ALA A 59 -4.89 -2.34 -6.00
CA ALA A 59 -3.56 -2.46 -5.42
C ALA A 59 -2.85 -1.10 -5.31
N THR A 60 -2.96 -0.23 -6.33
CA THR A 60 -2.41 1.12 -6.28
C THR A 60 -3.08 1.98 -5.21
N ILE A 61 -4.40 1.88 -5.05
CA ILE A 61 -5.12 2.62 -4.00
C ILE A 61 -4.62 2.16 -2.62
N ILE A 62 -4.61 0.84 -2.36
CA ILE A 62 -4.12 0.28 -1.08
C ILE A 62 -2.68 0.71 -0.81
N HIS A 63 -1.80 0.61 -1.81
CA HIS A 63 -0.41 1.05 -1.71
C HIS A 63 -0.32 2.51 -1.26
N ASN A 64 -1.05 3.41 -1.92
CA ASN A 64 -1.01 4.83 -1.60
C ASN A 64 -1.58 5.11 -0.20
N SER A 65 -2.65 4.41 0.18
CA SER A 65 -3.23 4.50 1.51
C SER A 65 -2.28 4.02 2.61
N LEU A 66 -1.49 2.97 2.34
CA LEU A 66 -0.52 2.45 3.31
C LEU A 66 0.78 3.26 3.35
N LYS A 67 1.09 4.01 2.28
CA LYS A 67 2.32 4.80 2.16
C LYS A 67 2.45 5.83 3.30
N ILE A 68 1.37 6.53 3.63
CA ILE A 68 1.40 7.55 4.68
C ILE A 68 1.80 6.95 6.03
N PHE A 69 1.20 5.82 6.39
CA PHE A 69 1.53 5.14 7.63
C PHE A 69 3.01 4.71 7.60
N TYR A 70 3.50 4.20 6.46
CA TYR A 70 4.86 3.68 6.32
C TYR A 70 5.88 4.79 6.51
N ASP A 71 5.67 5.90 5.83
CA ASP A 71 6.50 7.09 5.92
C ASP A 71 6.50 7.63 7.36
N THR A 72 5.32 7.79 7.97
CA THR A 72 5.18 8.22 9.38
C THR A 72 5.88 7.28 10.36
N THR A 73 5.72 5.97 10.18
CA THR A 73 6.37 4.99 11.06
C THR A 73 7.88 5.05 10.95
N ASN A 74 8.42 5.29 9.75
CA ASN A 74 9.86 5.48 9.57
C ASN A 74 10.33 6.77 10.26
N VAL A 75 9.60 7.88 10.12
CA VAL A 75 9.92 9.14 10.82
C VAL A 75 9.96 8.92 12.32
N ILE A 76 8.91 8.33 12.90
CA ILE A 76 8.82 8.08 14.35
C ILE A 76 9.92 7.09 14.80
N SER A 77 10.23 6.07 14.01
CA SER A 77 11.25 5.07 14.35
C SER A 77 12.67 5.61 14.31
N ILE A 78 12.95 6.62 13.48
CA ILE A 78 14.27 7.27 13.39
C ILE A 78 14.51 8.19 14.60
N VAL A 79 13.45 8.83 15.11
CA VAL A 79 13.56 9.79 16.21
C VAL A 79 13.60 9.05 17.54
N LYS A 80 14.78 8.99 18.17
CA LYS A 80 15.01 8.32 19.46
C LYS A 80 14.04 8.78 20.57
N HIS A 81 13.70 10.07 20.56
CA HIS A 81 12.74 10.68 21.48
C HIS A 81 11.85 11.67 20.70
N PRO A 82 10.74 11.21 20.08
CA PRO A 82 9.87 12.08 19.31
C PRO A 82 9.29 13.15 20.22
N THR A 83 9.51 14.42 19.88
CA THR A 83 8.87 15.54 20.57
C THR A 83 7.41 15.62 20.16
N SER A 84 6.56 16.19 21.03
CA SER A 84 5.10 16.27 20.78
C SER A 84 4.74 16.95 19.47
N ASN A 85 5.51 17.94 19.01
CA ASN A 85 5.29 18.59 17.71
C ASN A 85 5.54 17.66 16.51
N ILE A 86 6.51 16.74 16.59
CA ILE A 86 6.75 15.74 15.54
C ILE A 86 5.58 14.76 15.52
N PHE A 87 5.22 14.21 16.69
CA PHE A 87 4.14 13.24 16.80
C PHE A 87 2.80 13.83 16.34
N PHE A 88 2.48 15.06 16.75
CA PHE A 88 1.26 15.75 16.35
C PHE A 88 1.18 15.96 14.85
N LYS A 89 2.28 16.40 14.22
CA LYS A 89 2.32 16.57 12.76
C LYS A 89 2.03 15.26 12.04
N GLU A 90 2.75 14.20 12.40
CA GLU A 90 2.57 12.88 11.79
C GLU A 90 1.15 12.32 12.02
N PHE A 91 0.59 12.56 13.20
CA PHE A 91 -0.79 12.19 13.54
C PHE A 91 -1.81 12.92 12.66
N CYS A 92 -1.65 14.23 12.49
CA CYS A 92 -2.50 15.02 11.58
C CYS A 92 -2.39 14.53 10.13
N ASP A 93 -1.18 14.24 9.66
CA ASP A 93 -0.95 13.74 8.31
C ASP A 93 -1.69 12.41 8.07
N ILE A 94 -1.71 11.51 9.07
CA ILE A 94 -2.51 10.28 9.03
C ILE A 94 -4.03 10.56 8.99
N ILE A 95 -4.54 11.45 9.87
CA ILE A 95 -5.98 11.76 9.91
C ILE A 95 -6.45 12.29 8.57
N MET A 96 -5.74 13.25 7.99
CA MET A 96 -6.14 13.87 6.72
C MET A 96 -6.24 12.84 5.59
N GLU A 97 -5.31 11.89 5.53
CA GLU A 97 -5.36 10.85 4.50
C GLU A 97 -6.49 9.83 4.76
N ILE A 98 -6.74 9.45 6.02
CA ILE A 98 -7.90 8.62 6.39
C ILE A 98 -9.21 9.29 5.95
N GLU A 99 -9.39 10.57 6.23
CA GLU A 99 -10.61 11.30 5.88
C GLU A 99 -10.82 11.38 4.37
N LYS A 100 -9.76 11.68 3.63
CA LYS A 100 -9.77 11.71 2.16
C LYS A 100 -10.18 10.37 1.55
N ILE A 101 -9.70 9.25 2.08
CA ILE A 101 -10.04 7.91 1.56
C ILE A 101 -11.47 7.50 2.00
N CYS A 102 -11.90 7.89 3.21
CA CYS A 102 -13.29 7.70 3.65
C CYS A 102 -14.29 8.36 2.70
N SER A 103 -13.95 9.54 2.16
CA SER A 103 -14.75 10.25 1.15
C SER A 103 -14.65 9.68 -0.27
N SER A 104 -13.92 8.58 -0.49
CA SER A 104 -13.82 7.96 -1.82
C SER A 104 -15.13 7.32 -2.27
N LEU A 105 -15.39 7.35 -3.58
CA LEU A 105 -16.57 6.73 -4.19
C LEU A 105 -16.53 5.19 -4.17
N ASP A 106 -15.38 4.59 -3.88
CA ASP A 106 -15.25 3.15 -3.80
C ASP A 106 -15.68 2.65 -2.42
N ILE A 107 -16.84 2.03 -2.36
CA ILE A 107 -17.49 1.54 -1.14
C ILE A 107 -16.57 0.57 -0.37
N CYS A 108 -15.76 -0.24 -1.06
CA CYS A 108 -14.85 -1.18 -0.40
C CYS A 108 -13.75 -0.42 0.36
N PHE A 109 -13.17 0.60 -0.28
CA PHE A 109 -12.14 1.43 0.34
C PHE A 109 -12.70 2.34 1.43
N SER A 110 -13.87 2.95 1.20
CA SER A 110 -14.55 3.75 2.21
C SER A 110 -14.85 2.91 3.47
N ASN A 111 -15.42 1.71 3.31
CA ASN A 111 -15.71 0.81 4.44
C ASN A 111 -14.44 0.35 5.16
N MET A 112 -13.38 -0.01 4.43
CA MET A 112 -12.11 -0.42 5.02
C MET A 112 -11.50 0.72 5.84
N THR A 113 -11.48 1.92 5.27
CA THR A 113 -10.88 3.10 5.90
C THR A 113 -11.72 3.60 7.07
N MET A 114 -13.06 3.50 7.01
CA MET A 114 -13.94 3.82 8.13
C MET A 114 -13.59 2.96 9.35
N ARG A 115 -13.33 1.66 9.15
CA ARG A 115 -12.90 0.76 10.25
C ARG A 115 -11.51 1.13 10.79
N MET A 116 -10.62 1.67 9.95
CA MET A 116 -9.33 2.20 10.39
C MET A 116 -9.53 3.47 11.21
N LYS A 117 -10.36 4.41 10.73
CA LYS A 117 -10.75 5.64 11.42
C LYS A 117 -11.30 5.34 12.82
N THR A 118 -12.29 4.45 12.93
CA THR A 118 -12.86 4.06 14.23
C THR A 118 -11.85 3.46 15.21
N LYS A 119 -10.78 2.82 14.73
CA LYS A 119 -9.69 2.36 15.60
C LYS A 119 -8.74 3.48 15.99
N PHE A 120 -8.50 4.40 15.06
CA PHE A 120 -7.61 5.53 15.24
C PHE A 120 -8.21 6.54 16.24
N ASP A 121 -9.50 6.87 16.11
CA ASP A 121 -10.24 7.80 16.98
C ASP A 121 -10.31 7.37 18.46
N LYS A 122 -9.86 6.15 18.80
CA LYS A 122 -9.77 5.66 20.18
C LYS A 122 -8.52 6.13 20.92
N TYR A 123 -7.54 6.69 20.21
CA TYR A 123 -6.26 7.15 20.72
C TYR A 123 -6.16 8.67 20.60
#